data_AF-A0A964FJ63-F1
#
_entry.id   AF-A0A964FJ63-F1
#
_cell.length_a   1.000
_cell.length_b   1.000
_cell.length_c   1.000
_cell.angle_alpha   90.00
_cell.angle_beta   90.00
_cell.angle_gamma   90.00
#
_symmetry.space_group_name_H-M   'P 1'
#
loop_
_entity.id
_entity.type
_entity.pdbx_description
1 polymer ?
#
loop_
_entity_poly.entity_id
_entity_poly.type
_entity_poly.pdbx_seq_one_letter_code
_entity_poly.pdbx_strand_id
1 'polypeptide(L)'
;MDTTLISTEVVELLSRISRQKLREQDITPLVVFLTALISILRGVMIIDRTIAVEEEERLQKTLKAFASGDPHRIELIQRLVKGVSKQQVYFNPTELLTLTAFFSESEKLLLIGSGYEMSAVDGHIDLREQMYLQSIGNRLGLDSRHIAVVDTLFTKEGTLNQEDFAEVKALLAPSEFESRDPVFAKAAKHLLSLLTRK
;
A
#
# COMPACT_ATOMS: atom_id res chain seq x y z
N MET A 1 -10.05 -9.30 -0.74
CA MET A 1 -9.59 -10.29 0.25
C MET A 1 -10.68 -11.18 0.83
N ASP A 2 -10.57 -12.47 0.61
CA ASP A 2 -11.30 -13.47 1.39
C ASP A 2 -10.40 -13.94 2.54
N THR A 3 -10.82 -13.75 3.79
CA THR A 3 -10.01 -14.13 4.96
C THR A 3 -9.88 -15.63 5.13
N THR A 4 -10.75 -16.42 4.48
CA THR A 4 -10.63 -17.88 4.44
C THR A 4 -9.44 -18.35 3.61
N LEU A 5 -8.85 -17.45 2.80
CA LEU A 5 -7.67 -17.69 1.98
C LEU A 5 -6.36 -17.24 2.66
N ILE A 6 -6.41 -16.77 3.91
CA ILE A 6 -5.19 -16.45 4.67
C ILE A 6 -4.46 -17.77 4.93
N SER A 7 -3.37 -17.96 4.20
CA SER A 7 -2.58 -19.19 4.29
C SER A 7 -1.67 -19.18 5.53
N THR A 8 -1.19 -20.36 5.91
CA THR A 8 -0.24 -20.53 7.03
C THR A 8 1.02 -19.68 6.82
N GLU A 9 1.47 -19.51 5.58
CA GLU A 9 2.63 -18.68 5.24
C GLU A 9 2.43 -17.20 5.61
N VAL A 10 1.22 -16.67 5.48
CA VAL A 10 0.88 -15.30 5.89
C VAL A 10 0.93 -15.17 7.40
N VAL A 11 0.41 -16.18 8.11
CA VAL A 11 0.42 -16.23 9.58
C VAL A 11 1.84 -16.27 10.11
N GLU A 12 2.70 -17.10 9.51
CA GLU A 12 4.11 -17.21 9.87
C GLU A 12 4.86 -15.92 9.60
N LEU A 13 4.64 -15.31 8.43
CA LEU A 13 5.27 -14.04 8.06
C LEU A 13 4.87 -12.93 9.03
N LEU A 14 3.58 -12.77 9.32
CA LEU A 14 3.10 -11.78 10.28
C LEU A 14 3.57 -12.06 11.71
N SER A 15 3.64 -13.33 12.11
CA SER A 15 4.16 -13.73 13.42
C SER A 15 5.63 -13.33 13.56
N ARG A 16 6.41 -13.57 12.50
CA ARG A 16 7.82 -13.16 12.42
C ARG A 16 7.92 -11.65 12.51
N ILE A 17 7.22 -10.90 11.65
CA ILE A 17 7.26 -9.42 11.60
C ILE A 17 6.88 -8.81 12.96
N SER A 18 5.77 -9.25 13.54
CA SER A 18 5.26 -8.74 14.83
C SER A 18 6.06 -9.24 16.05
N ARG A 19 6.90 -10.27 15.88
CA ARG A 19 7.53 -11.07 16.95
C ARG A 19 6.54 -11.60 17.97
N GLN A 20 5.33 -11.90 17.53
CA GLN A 20 4.28 -12.49 18.34
C GLN A 20 3.85 -13.79 17.68
N LYS A 21 3.53 -14.80 18.49
CA LYS A 21 2.97 -16.04 17.96
C LYS A 21 1.49 -15.77 17.64
N LEU A 22 1.19 -15.49 16.38
CA LEU A 22 -0.17 -15.27 15.91
C LEU A 22 -0.80 -16.58 15.49
N ARG A 23 -2.12 -16.67 15.64
CA ARG A 23 -2.96 -17.71 15.02
C ARG A 23 -3.78 -17.06 13.91
N GLU A 24 -4.36 -17.87 13.03
CA GLU A 24 -5.20 -17.40 11.92
C GLU A 24 -6.32 -16.45 12.38
N GLN A 25 -6.99 -16.79 13.48
CA GLN A 25 -8.04 -15.97 14.10
C GLN A 25 -7.56 -14.62 14.65
N ASP A 26 -6.26 -14.47 14.87
CA ASP A 26 -5.67 -13.22 15.37
C ASP A 26 -5.32 -12.26 14.18
N ILE A 27 -5.48 -12.72 12.92
CA ILE A 27 -5.16 -11.96 11.71
C ILE A 27 -6.41 -11.37 11.12
N THR A 28 -6.37 -10.06 10.89
CA THR A 28 -7.44 -9.34 10.20
C THR A 28 -6.97 -8.87 8.82
N PRO A 29 -7.91 -8.68 7.88
CA PRO A 29 -7.70 -7.94 6.65
C PRO A 29 -6.81 -6.71 6.75
N LEU A 30 -7.13 -5.87 7.73
CA LEU A 30 -6.46 -4.60 7.92
C LEU A 30 -4.99 -4.80 8.36
N VAL A 31 -4.70 -5.80 9.19
CA VAL A 31 -3.32 -6.11 9.62
C VAL A 31 -2.45 -6.50 8.43
N VAL A 32 -2.96 -7.39 7.57
CA VAL A 32 -2.20 -7.80 6.38
C VAL A 32 -1.98 -6.61 5.45
N PHE A 33 -3.05 -5.87 5.14
CA PHE A 33 -2.97 -4.70 4.28
C PHE A 33 -1.98 -3.66 4.81
N LEU A 34 -2.03 -3.35 6.10
CA LEU A 34 -1.10 -2.42 6.71
C LEU A 34 0.34 -2.91 6.64
N THR A 35 0.56 -4.21 6.83
CA THR A 35 1.91 -4.76 6.72
C THR A 35 2.46 -4.60 5.30
N ALA A 36 1.66 -4.93 4.28
CA ALA A 36 2.03 -4.75 2.88
C ALA A 36 2.25 -3.26 2.54
N LEU A 37 1.37 -2.38 3.00
CA LEU A 37 1.47 -0.94 2.81
C LEU A 37 2.76 -0.40 3.43
N ILE A 38 3.03 -0.72 4.70
CA ILE A 38 4.25 -0.32 5.39
C ILE A 38 5.49 -0.81 4.64
N SER A 39 5.48 -2.04 4.11
CA SER A 39 6.57 -2.57 3.29
C SER A 39 6.79 -1.73 2.02
N ILE A 40 5.74 -1.44 1.25
CA ILE A 40 5.87 -0.63 0.03
C ILE A 40 6.37 0.78 0.36
N LEU A 41 5.74 1.44 1.33
CA LEU A 41 6.09 2.82 1.71
C LEU A 41 7.53 2.91 2.23
N ARG A 42 7.99 1.93 3.02
CA ARG A 42 9.39 1.87 3.46
C ARG A 42 10.37 1.60 2.31
N GLY A 43 9.96 0.80 1.33
CA GLY A 43 10.77 0.51 0.15
C GLY A 43 11.03 1.76 -0.70
N VAL A 44 9.98 2.59 -0.90
CA VAL A 44 10.08 3.90 -1.55
C VAL A 44 11.13 4.77 -0.85
N MET A 45 10.98 5.00 0.46
CA MET A 45 11.89 5.87 1.24
C MET A 45 13.36 5.44 1.24
N ILE A 46 13.62 4.15 1.05
CA ILE A 46 14.98 3.58 1.20
C ILE A 46 15.70 3.49 -0.15
N ILE A 47 14.99 3.59 -1.28
CA ILE A 47 15.56 3.45 -2.62
C ILE A 47 16.66 4.51 -2.88
N ASP A 48 16.47 5.71 -2.32
CA ASP A 48 17.38 6.85 -2.45
C ASP A 48 18.49 6.88 -1.40
N ARG A 49 18.52 5.87 -0.51
CA ARG A 49 19.52 5.64 0.56
C ARG A 49 19.64 6.76 1.59
N THR A 50 18.76 7.75 1.54
CA THR A 50 18.64 8.83 2.53
C THR A 50 17.18 8.96 2.89
N ILE A 51 16.82 8.61 4.13
CA ILE A 51 15.46 8.83 4.62
C ILE A 51 15.38 10.28 5.10
N ALA A 52 14.60 11.11 4.41
CA ALA A 52 14.33 12.47 4.84
C ALA A 52 13.33 12.48 6.03
N VAL A 53 13.42 13.50 6.88
CA VAL A 53 12.52 13.62 8.05
C VAL A 53 11.08 13.76 7.58
N GLU A 54 10.87 14.48 6.48
CA GLU A 54 9.60 14.73 5.83
C GLU A 54 8.92 13.43 5.36
N GLU A 55 9.69 12.47 4.84
CA GLU A 55 9.16 11.17 4.42
C GLU A 55 8.73 10.32 5.62
N GLU A 56 9.48 10.36 6.73
CA GLU A 56 9.08 9.67 7.96
C GLU A 56 7.80 10.29 8.53
N GLU A 57 7.71 11.63 8.58
CA GLU A 57 6.48 12.31 9.01
C GLU A 57 5.29 11.94 8.11
N ARG A 58 5.53 11.83 6.79
CA ARG A 58 4.49 11.43 5.83
C ARG A 58 4.04 10.00 6.06
N LEU A 59 4.96 9.06 6.24
CA LEU A 59 4.65 7.68 6.59
C LEU A 59 3.76 7.64 7.83
N GLN A 60 4.15 8.35 8.89
CA GLN A 60 3.35 8.40 10.12
C GLN A 60 1.96 9.00 9.88
N LYS A 61 1.83 10.04 9.04
CA LYS A 61 0.54 10.64 8.69
C LYS A 61 -0.35 9.66 7.93
N THR A 62 0.18 8.99 6.91
CA THR A 62 -0.54 7.97 6.14
C THR A 62 -1.01 6.85 7.04
N LEU A 63 -0.14 6.31 7.88
CA LEU A 63 -0.50 5.21 8.79
C LEU A 63 -1.50 5.65 9.89
N LYS A 64 -1.39 6.87 10.41
CA LYS A 64 -2.40 7.43 11.34
C LYS A 64 -3.78 7.55 10.71
N ALA A 65 -3.87 7.83 9.40
CA ALA A 65 -5.15 7.82 8.70
C ALA A 65 -5.79 6.42 8.73
N PHE A 66 -4.97 5.36 8.63
CA PHE A 66 -5.42 3.98 8.78
C PHE A 66 -5.80 3.59 10.22
N ALA A 67 -5.16 4.21 11.21
CA ALA A 67 -5.51 4.00 12.61
C ALA A 67 -6.89 4.59 12.99
N SER A 68 -7.38 5.58 12.24
CA SER A 68 -8.64 6.29 12.51
C SER A 68 -8.78 6.78 13.96
N GLY A 69 -7.66 7.09 14.63
CA GLY A 69 -7.64 7.58 16.00
C GLY A 69 -7.76 6.51 17.10
N ASP A 70 -7.86 5.22 16.77
CA ASP A 70 -7.91 4.14 17.74
C ASP A 70 -6.50 3.87 18.34
N PRO A 71 -6.30 4.05 19.66
CA PRO A 71 -5.01 3.84 20.31
C PRO A 71 -4.43 2.43 20.10
N HIS A 72 -5.27 1.39 20.09
CA HIS A 72 -4.81 0.02 19.90
C HIS A 72 -4.31 -0.21 18.47
N ARG A 73 -4.97 0.42 17.48
CA ARG A 73 -4.51 0.40 16.08
C ARG A 73 -3.20 1.16 15.91
N ILE A 74 -3.03 2.28 16.60
CA ILE A 74 -1.77 3.04 16.59
C ILE A 74 -0.63 2.16 17.12
N GLU A 75 -0.82 1.47 18.25
CA GLU A 75 0.19 0.58 18.81
C GLU A 75 0.51 -0.61 17.89
N LEU A 76 -0.51 -1.19 17.25
CA LEU A 76 -0.34 -2.24 16.25
C LEU A 76 0.51 -1.74 15.07
N ILE A 77 0.15 -0.60 14.49
CA ILE A 77 0.87 0.01 13.37
C ILE A 77 2.34 0.25 13.74
N GLN A 78 2.60 0.82 14.93
CA GLN A 78 3.98 1.06 15.38
C GLN A 78 4.78 -0.25 15.51
N ARG A 79 4.15 -1.34 15.98
CA ARG A 79 4.77 -2.67 16.02
C ARG A 79 5.07 -3.19 14.62
N LEU A 80 4.13 -3.06 13.68
CA LEU A 80 4.33 -3.47 12.29
C LEU A 80 5.44 -2.68 11.60
N VAL A 81 5.50 -1.35 11.80
CA VAL A 81 6.58 -0.50 11.28
C VAL A 81 7.94 -1.00 11.77
N LYS A 82 8.09 -1.20 13.09
CA LYS A 82 9.34 -1.73 13.67
C LYS A 82 9.70 -3.11 13.14
N GLY A 83 8.69 -3.97 12.97
CA GLY A 83 8.84 -5.33 12.45
C GLY A 83 9.34 -5.35 11.00
N VAL A 84 8.66 -4.62 10.13
CA VAL A 84 8.98 -4.49 8.70
C VAL A 84 10.37 -3.89 8.52
N SER A 85 10.71 -2.82 9.25
CA SER A 85 12.03 -2.20 9.21
C SER A 85 13.14 -3.16 9.65
N LYS A 86 12.93 -3.91 10.73
CA LYS A 86 13.96 -4.85 11.22
C LYS A 86 14.19 -6.02 10.26
N GLN A 87 13.13 -6.51 9.62
CA GLN A 87 13.21 -7.68 8.72
C GLN A 87 13.48 -7.31 7.28
N GLN A 88 13.45 -6.01 6.96
CA GLN A 88 13.66 -5.50 5.62
C GLN A 88 12.73 -6.15 4.59
N VAL A 89 11.46 -6.36 4.97
CA VAL A 89 10.43 -7.03 4.13
C VAL A 89 10.32 -6.37 2.75
N TYR A 90 10.55 -5.06 2.69
CA TYR A 90 10.56 -4.25 1.46
C TYR A 90 11.66 -4.61 0.45
N PHE A 91 12.70 -5.34 0.86
CA PHE A 91 13.72 -5.92 -0.03
C PHE A 91 13.46 -7.38 -0.40
N ASN A 92 12.37 -7.99 0.10
CA ASN A 92 12.02 -9.36 -0.21
C ASN A 92 10.71 -9.43 -1.02
N PRO A 93 10.79 -9.48 -2.37
CA PRO A 93 9.62 -9.57 -3.23
C PRO A 93 8.72 -10.76 -2.92
N THR A 94 9.29 -11.90 -2.49
CA THR A 94 8.51 -13.09 -2.15
C THR A 94 7.60 -12.82 -0.95
N GLU A 95 8.11 -12.12 0.07
CA GLU A 95 7.30 -11.78 1.25
C GLU A 95 6.17 -10.81 0.91
N LEU A 96 6.43 -9.85 0.03
CA LEU A 96 5.38 -8.95 -0.44
C LEU A 96 4.31 -9.70 -1.26
N LEU A 97 4.72 -10.64 -2.11
CA LEU A 97 3.79 -11.52 -2.82
C LEU A 97 2.97 -12.38 -1.86
N THR A 98 3.59 -12.94 -0.80
CA THR A 98 2.87 -13.67 0.24
C THR A 98 1.82 -12.80 0.93
N LEU A 99 2.16 -11.55 1.30
CA LEU A 99 1.21 -10.63 1.95
C LEU A 99 0.04 -10.23 1.04
N THR A 100 0.24 -10.23 -0.27
CA THR A 100 -0.72 -9.67 -1.24
C THR A 100 -1.43 -10.73 -2.08
N ALA A 101 -1.14 -12.01 -1.85
CA ALA A 101 -1.65 -13.13 -2.64
C ALA A 101 -3.19 -13.18 -2.72
N PHE A 102 -3.87 -12.74 -1.67
CA PHE A 102 -5.33 -12.75 -1.53
C PHE A 102 -5.96 -11.36 -1.72
N PHE A 103 -5.19 -10.37 -2.16
CA PHE A 103 -5.70 -9.04 -2.39
C PHE A 103 -6.48 -9.00 -3.70
N SER A 104 -7.63 -8.33 -3.69
CA SER A 104 -8.30 -7.97 -4.93
C SER A 104 -7.45 -6.98 -5.71
N GLU A 105 -7.76 -6.82 -6.98
CA GLU A 105 -7.15 -5.81 -7.83
C GLU A 105 -7.29 -4.40 -7.23
N SER A 106 -8.48 -4.06 -6.71
CA SER A 106 -8.73 -2.81 -5.97
C SER A 106 -7.81 -2.61 -4.78
N GLU A 107 -7.56 -3.65 -3.99
CA GLU A 107 -6.67 -3.58 -2.82
C GLU A 107 -5.20 -3.40 -3.25
N LYS A 108 -4.76 -4.10 -4.30
CA LYS A 108 -3.42 -3.93 -4.87
C LYS A 108 -3.23 -2.53 -5.48
N LEU A 109 -4.23 -2.01 -6.16
CA LEU A 109 -4.21 -0.68 -6.75
C LEU A 109 -4.19 0.41 -5.67
N LEU A 110 -4.94 0.21 -4.58
CA LEU A 110 -4.90 1.10 -3.41
C LEU A 110 -3.51 1.12 -2.75
N LEU A 111 -2.84 -0.05 -2.64
CA LEU A 111 -1.46 -0.12 -2.15
C LEU A 111 -0.50 0.69 -3.02
N ILE A 112 -0.51 0.45 -4.33
CA ILE A 112 0.40 1.12 -5.27
C ILE A 112 0.12 2.62 -5.33
N GLY A 113 -1.14 3.03 -5.43
CA GLY A 113 -1.50 4.45 -5.43
C GLY A 113 -1.10 5.18 -4.14
N SER A 114 -1.14 4.50 -3.00
CA SER A 114 -0.63 5.05 -1.73
C SER A 114 0.90 5.25 -1.75
N GLY A 115 1.63 4.37 -2.44
CA GLY A 115 3.06 4.52 -2.69
C GLY A 115 3.36 5.74 -3.55
N TYR A 116 2.63 5.91 -4.66
CA TYR A 116 2.76 7.09 -5.53
C TYR A 116 2.40 8.40 -4.81
N GLU A 117 1.35 8.41 -3.98
CA GLU A 117 1.02 9.57 -3.15
C GLU A 117 2.17 9.94 -2.21
N MET A 118 2.87 8.93 -1.66
CA MET A 118 3.99 9.16 -0.77
C MET A 118 5.23 9.68 -1.51
N SER A 119 5.47 9.23 -2.73
CA SER A 119 6.56 9.75 -3.56
C SER A 119 6.30 11.18 -4.05
N ALA A 120 5.06 11.52 -4.41
CA ALA A 120 4.71 12.81 -5.04
C ALA A 120 4.62 14.00 -4.07
N VAL A 121 5.30 13.97 -2.92
CA VAL A 121 5.07 14.92 -1.81
C VAL A 121 5.44 16.36 -2.16
N ASP A 122 6.52 16.57 -2.91
CA ASP A 122 6.94 17.89 -3.40
C ASP A 122 6.43 18.19 -4.82
N GLY A 123 5.56 17.32 -5.36
CA GLY A 123 5.07 17.39 -6.73
C GLY A 123 6.03 16.80 -7.77
N HIS A 124 7.13 16.19 -7.33
CA HIS A 124 8.04 15.39 -8.14
C HIS A 124 8.11 13.96 -7.59
N ILE A 125 8.47 13.00 -8.43
CA ILE A 125 8.75 11.61 -8.03
C ILE A 125 10.14 11.28 -8.57
N ASP A 126 11.04 10.80 -7.72
CA ASP A 126 12.35 10.34 -8.20
C ASP A 126 12.19 9.14 -9.13
N LEU A 127 12.97 9.09 -10.21
CA LEU A 127 12.90 8.02 -11.19
C LEU A 127 13.07 6.64 -10.56
N ARG A 128 13.89 6.50 -9.50
CA ARG A 128 14.09 5.21 -8.82
C ARG A 128 12.86 4.80 -8.01
N GLU A 129 12.18 5.74 -7.37
CA GLU A 129 10.92 5.49 -6.67
C GLU A 129 9.82 5.07 -7.65
N GLN A 130 9.72 5.78 -8.77
CA GLN A 130 8.79 5.46 -9.85
C GLN A 130 9.05 4.05 -10.39
N MET A 131 10.30 3.72 -10.74
CA MET A 131 10.69 2.39 -11.21
C MET A 131 10.45 1.30 -10.16
N TYR A 132 10.66 1.62 -8.88
CA TYR A 132 10.35 0.72 -7.78
C TYR A 132 8.84 0.42 -7.74
N LEU A 133 7.99 1.44 -7.74
CA LEU A 133 6.53 1.28 -7.68
C LEU A 133 5.98 0.53 -8.91
N GLN A 134 6.48 0.84 -10.10
CA GLN A 134 6.12 0.11 -11.33
C GLN A 134 6.53 -1.38 -11.24
N SER A 135 7.76 -1.66 -10.78
CA SER A 135 8.26 -3.03 -10.59
C SER A 135 7.42 -3.80 -9.59
N ILE A 136 7.04 -3.19 -8.47
CA ILE A 136 6.16 -3.82 -7.48
C ILE A 136 4.77 -4.03 -8.06
N GLY A 137 4.15 -3.02 -8.69
CA GLY A 137 2.82 -3.16 -9.30
C GLY A 137 2.74 -4.31 -10.29
N ASN A 138 3.74 -4.46 -11.16
CA ASN A 138 3.86 -5.58 -12.09
C ASN A 138 3.98 -6.93 -11.36
N ARG A 139 4.79 -7.01 -10.30
CA ARG A 139 4.93 -8.24 -9.49
C ARG A 139 3.62 -8.62 -8.80
N LEU A 140 2.85 -7.64 -8.34
CA LEU A 140 1.52 -7.86 -7.76
C LEU A 140 0.50 -8.35 -8.79
N GLY A 141 0.82 -8.31 -10.09
CA GLY A 141 -0.06 -8.71 -11.18
C GLY A 141 -1.14 -7.69 -11.48
N LEU A 142 -0.89 -6.40 -11.21
CA LEU A 142 -1.76 -5.32 -11.68
C LEU A 142 -1.63 -5.18 -13.21
N ASP A 143 -2.73 -4.82 -13.87
CA ASP A 143 -2.68 -4.45 -15.29
C ASP A 143 -1.72 -3.27 -15.47
N SER A 144 -0.77 -3.41 -16.41
CA SER A 144 0.21 -2.37 -16.69
C SER A 144 -0.43 -1.07 -17.17
N ARG A 145 -1.62 -1.13 -17.79
CA ARG A 145 -2.43 0.04 -18.14
C ARG A 145 -2.86 0.82 -16.90
N HIS A 146 -3.27 0.14 -15.83
CA HIS A 146 -3.68 0.79 -14.58
C HIS A 146 -2.48 1.41 -13.85
N ILE A 147 -1.33 0.72 -13.87
CA ILE A 147 -0.08 1.28 -13.34
C ILE A 147 0.27 2.56 -14.11
N ALA A 148 0.24 2.54 -15.45
CA ALA A 148 0.54 3.70 -16.29
C ALA A 148 -0.39 4.88 -16.02
N VAL A 149 -1.69 4.62 -15.79
CA VAL A 149 -2.65 5.67 -15.40
C VAL A 149 -2.25 6.34 -14.08
N VAL A 150 -1.95 5.55 -13.04
CA VAL A 150 -1.55 6.10 -11.73
C VAL A 150 -0.24 6.89 -11.87
N ASP A 151 0.72 6.33 -12.60
CA ASP A 151 2.01 6.94 -12.90
C ASP A 151 1.84 8.32 -13.55
N THR A 152 1.13 8.39 -14.69
CA THR A 152 0.87 9.63 -15.42
C THR A 152 0.13 10.68 -14.57
N LEU A 153 -0.80 10.27 -13.71
CA LEU A 153 -1.55 11.21 -12.88
C LEU A 153 -0.69 11.83 -11.77
N PHE A 154 0.24 11.08 -11.18
CA PHE A 154 1.10 11.59 -10.13
C PHE A 154 2.35 12.32 -10.66
N THR A 155 2.95 11.87 -11.76
CA THR A 155 4.07 12.57 -12.41
C THR A 155 3.62 13.79 -13.21
N LYS A 156 2.33 13.82 -13.62
CA LYS A 156 1.77 14.79 -14.57
C LYS A 156 2.44 14.73 -15.95
N GLU A 157 3.04 13.58 -16.27
CA GLU A 157 3.75 13.34 -17.52
C GLU A 157 3.08 12.21 -18.32
N GLY A 158 3.06 12.38 -19.65
CA GLY A 158 2.49 11.40 -20.57
C GLY A 158 1.06 11.71 -21.01
N THR A 159 0.46 10.75 -21.73
CA THR A 159 -0.90 10.86 -22.27
C THR A 159 -1.84 9.92 -21.52
N LEU A 160 -2.88 10.48 -20.92
CA LEU A 160 -3.86 9.71 -20.16
C LEU A 160 -4.93 9.11 -21.08
N ASN A 161 -4.93 7.78 -21.20
CA ASN A 161 -6.06 7.06 -21.80
C ASN A 161 -7.28 7.15 -20.88
N GLN A 162 -8.39 7.66 -21.42
CA GLN A 162 -9.61 7.89 -20.64
C GLN A 162 -10.35 6.60 -20.30
N GLU A 163 -10.23 5.54 -21.10
CA GLU A 163 -10.84 4.25 -20.83
C GLU A 163 -10.13 3.56 -19.66
N ASP A 164 -8.79 3.48 -19.73
CA ASP A 164 -7.96 2.94 -18.65
C ASP A 164 -8.15 3.75 -17.35
N PHE A 165 -8.30 5.08 -17.46
CA PHE A 165 -8.60 5.92 -16.30
C PHE A 165 -10.00 5.67 -15.71
N ALA A 166 -10.99 5.38 -16.55
CA ALA A 166 -12.32 5.00 -16.07
C ALA A 166 -12.29 3.67 -15.30
N GLU A 167 -11.51 2.69 -15.77
CA GLU A 167 -11.28 1.41 -15.07
C GLU A 167 -10.62 1.64 -13.71
N VAL A 168 -9.53 2.43 -13.64
CA VAL A 168 -8.86 2.77 -12.38
C VAL A 168 -9.83 3.44 -11.40
N LYS A 169 -10.69 4.34 -11.87
CA LYS A 169 -11.71 4.97 -11.01
C LYS A 169 -12.73 3.96 -10.47
N ALA A 170 -13.14 2.99 -11.29
CA ALA A 170 -14.05 1.94 -10.87
C ALA A 170 -13.40 1.04 -9.81
N LEU A 171 -12.15 0.62 -10.03
CA LEU A 171 -11.40 -0.21 -9.07
C LEU A 171 -11.15 0.50 -7.73
N LEU A 172 -10.99 1.83 -7.74
CA LEU A 172 -10.82 2.63 -6.54
C LEU A 172 -12.15 3.19 -5.99
N ALA A 173 -13.30 2.80 -6.55
CA ALA A 173 -14.58 3.25 -6.03
C ALA A 173 -14.74 2.79 -4.57
N PRO A 174 -15.20 3.65 -3.64
CA PRO A 174 -15.35 3.26 -2.24
C PRO A 174 -16.27 2.04 -2.03
N SER A 175 -17.20 1.78 -2.97
CA SER A 175 -18.07 0.60 -2.99
C SER A 175 -17.31 -0.72 -3.06
N GLU A 176 -16.15 -0.75 -3.72
CA GLU A 176 -15.29 -1.94 -3.81
C GLU A 176 -14.72 -2.37 -2.44
N PHE A 177 -14.84 -1.50 -1.44
CA PHE A 177 -14.30 -1.70 -0.10
C PHE A 177 -15.39 -1.77 0.98
N GLU A 178 -16.68 -1.82 0.63
CA GLU A 178 -17.78 -1.80 1.60
C GLU A 178 -17.77 -3.01 2.56
N SER A 179 -17.28 -4.17 2.09
CA SER A 179 -17.13 -5.37 2.92
C SER A 179 -15.87 -5.34 3.80
N ARG A 180 -15.14 -4.22 3.86
CA ARG A 180 -13.87 -4.06 4.58
C ARG A 180 -14.04 -3.15 5.79
N ASP A 181 -12.95 -2.98 6.55
CA ASP A 181 -12.89 -1.92 7.54
C ASP A 181 -13.16 -0.56 6.84
N PRO A 182 -14.01 0.32 7.39
CA PRO A 182 -14.40 1.59 6.74
C PRO A 182 -13.21 2.47 6.32
N VAL A 183 -12.04 2.26 6.92
CA VAL A 183 -10.82 2.97 6.57
C VAL A 183 -10.35 2.72 5.14
N PHE A 184 -10.66 1.57 4.54
CA PHE A 184 -10.33 1.27 3.15
C PHE A 184 -11.13 2.16 2.19
N ALA A 185 -12.45 2.23 2.38
CA ALA A 185 -13.32 3.09 1.59
C ALA A 185 -12.92 4.58 1.72
N LYS A 186 -12.49 4.99 2.92
CA LYS A 186 -11.95 6.33 3.16
C LYS A 186 -10.64 6.58 2.43
N ALA A 187 -9.70 5.63 2.46
CA ALA A 187 -8.43 5.72 1.75
C ALA A 187 -8.62 5.75 0.23
N ALA A 188 -9.51 4.91 -0.31
CA ALA A 188 -9.84 4.88 -1.73
C ALA A 188 -10.48 6.20 -2.19
N LYS A 189 -11.43 6.74 -1.41
CA LYS A 189 -12.02 8.07 -1.67
C LYS A 189 -10.97 9.18 -1.66
N HIS A 190 -10.04 9.14 -0.71
CA HIS A 190 -8.94 10.10 -0.63
C HIS A 190 -8.05 10.02 -1.87
N LEU A 191 -7.58 8.82 -2.24
CA LEU A 191 -6.74 8.60 -3.42
C LEU A 191 -7.45 9.06 -4.70
N LEU A 192 -8.71 8.70 -4.90
CA LEU A 192 -9.52 9.21 -6.02
C LEU A 192 -9.58 10.74 -6.07
N SER A 193 -9.69 11.39 -4.91
CA SER A 193 -9.71 12.86 -4.85
C SER A 193 -8.39 13.48 -5.27
N LEU A 194 -7.27 12.78 -5.11
CA LEU A 194 -5.96 13.22 -5.62
C LEU A 194 -5.86 13.02 -7.12
N LEU A 195 -6.26 11.84 -7.62
CA LEU A 195 -6.22 11.48 -9.05
C LEU A 195 -7.15 12.33 -9.93
N THR A 196 -8.15 12.98 -9.34
CA THR A 196 -9.13 13.82 -10.05
C THR A 196 -8.89 15.32 -9.89
N ARG A 197 -7.91 15.73 -9.05
CA ARG A 197 -7.51 17.13 -8.93
C ARG A 197 -6.67 17.50 -10.15
N LYS A 198 -7.18 18.44 -10.94
CA LYS A 198 -6.46 19.11 -12.03
C LYS A 198 -5.44 20.10 -11.46
#